data_AF-A0AA47NTN2-F1
#
_entry.id   AF-A0AA47NTN2-F1
#
_cell.length_a   1.000
_cell.length_b   1.000
_cell.length_c   1.000
_cell.angle_alpha   90.00
_cell.angle_beta   90.00
_cell.angle_gamma   90.00
#
_symmetry.space_group_name_H-M   'P 1'
#
loop_
_entity.id
_entity.type
_entity.pdbx_description
1 polymer ?
#
loop_
_entity_poly.entity_id
_entity_poly.type
_entity_poly.pdbx_seq_one_letter_code
_entity_poly.pdbx_strand_id
1 'polypeptide(L)'
;MTTVVGLIPKGDKAAYREEVLKLAAWCSENNLALNTKKTKEIIVDFRKHSTDPAPLYINGECVERAHTFRFLGILISADISWSENITAVIKKAQQRLHFLRVLRKYNLNSNLLLTYYCSSIESLLTYCITVWYGSCTVADRERLQRVVKAAQKIIGSPFPLTDGHLHLPLPQQSPNHH
;
A
#
# COMPACT_ATOMS: atom_id res chain seq x y z
N MET A 1 11.91 12.80 -3.53
CA MET A 1 10.82 12.83 -2.53
C MET A 1 11.49 12.77 -1.18
N THR A 2 11.26 13.75 -0.30
CA THR A 2 11.89 13.80 1.03
C THR A 2 10.86 13.36 2.06
N THR A 3 11.24 12.44 2.94
CA THR A 3 10.39 11.93 4.02
C THR A 3 11.14 12.08 5.33
N VAL A 4 10.49 12.67 6.34
CA VAL A 4 10.99 12.72 7.72
C VAL A 4 10.11 11.79 8.55
N VAL A 5 10.74 10.87 9.27
CA VAL A 5 10.07 9.94 10.19
C VAL A 5 10.66 10.17 11.57
N GLY A 6 9.80 10.40 12.56
CA GLY A 6 10.20 10.58 13.95
C GLY A 6 9.30 9.78 14.88
N LEU A 7 9.90 9.19 15.91
CA LEU A 7 9.15 8.57 17.01
C LEU A 7 8.69 9.67 17.97
N ILE A 8 7.44 9.57 18.45
CA ILE A 8 6.85 10.50 19.42
C ILE A 8 6.72 9.78 20.77
N PRO A 9 7.77 9.75 21.61
CA PRO A 9 7.70 9.09 22.92
C PRO A 9 6.76 9.85 23.86
N LYS A 10 5.80 9.15 24.48
CA LYS A 10 4.87 9.70 25.49
C LYS A 10 4.08 10.94 25.02
N GLY A 11 3.94 11.15 23.71
CA GLY A 11 3.27 12.34 23.16
C GLY A 11 4.16 13.58 23.03
N ASP A 12 5.44 13.50 23.42
CA ASP A 12 6.42 14.56 23.20
C ASP A 12 6.85 14.59 21.73
N LYS A 13 6.54 15.71 21.08
CA LYS A 13 6.75 15.96 19.65
C LYS A 13 7.90 16.92 19.41
N ALA A 14 8.58 17.39 20.46
CA ALA A 14 9.64 18.38 20.34
C ALA A 14 10.73 17.90 19.38
N ALA A 15 11.21 16.67 19.57
CA ALA A 15 12.24 16.07 18.70
C ALA A 15 11.79 16.00 17.23
N TYR A 16 10.59 15.46 16.95
CA TYR A 16 10.07 15.40 15.59
C TYR A 16 9.95 16.79 14.95
N ARG A 17 9.39 17.77 15.67
CA ARG A 17 9.21 19.13 15.17
C ARG A 17 10.54 19.83 14.94
N GLU A 18 11.50 19.64 15.84
CA GLU A 18 12.85 20.17 15.70
C GLU A 18 13.52 19.64 14.42
N GLU A 19 13.40 18.33 14.14
CA GLU A 19 13.93 17.74 12.90
C GLU A 19 13.25 18.30 11.64
N VAL A 20 11.93 18.53 11.67
CA VAL A 20 11.23 19.18 10.55
C VAL A 20 11.73 20.61 10.34
N LEU A 21 11.96 21.37 11.43
CA LEU A 21 12.48 22.74 11.35
C LEU A 21 13.93 22.76 10.83
N LYS A 22 14.79 21.86 11.30
CA LYS A 22 16.17 21.71 10.78
C LYS A 22 16.16 21.39 9.29
N LEU A 23 15.30 20.48 8.85
CA LEU A 23 15.16 20.18 7.43
C LEU A 23 14.70 21.40 6.64
N ALA A 24 13.71 22.15 7.14
CA ALA A 24 13.21 23.36 6.47
C ALA A 24 14.30 24.43 6.35
N ALA A 25 15.09 24.65 7.42
CA ALA A 25 16.23 25.56 7.41
C ALA A 25 17.29 25.12 6.40
N TRP A 26 17.69 23.84 6.44
CA TRP A 26 18.67 23.27 5.50
C TRP A 26 18.18 23.41 4.05
N CYS A 27 16.90 23.13 3.78
CA CYS A 27 16.34 23.33 2.44
C CYS A 27 16.45 24.80 2.01
N SER A 28 16.10 25.76 2.89
CA SER A 28 16.23 27.18 2.60
C SER A 28 17.68 27.59 2.31
N GLU A 29 18.64 27.14 3.12
CA GLU A 29 20.08 27.42 2.95
C GLU A 29 20.63 26.85 1.65
N ASN A 30 20.06 25.74 1.18
CA ASN A 30 20.46 25.06 -0.06
C ASN A 30 19.60 25.43 -1.27
N ASN A 31 18.86 26.55 -1.21
CA ASN A 31 17.99 27.03 -2.29
C ASN A 31 16.91 26.02 -2.75
N LEU A 32 16.47 25.15 -1.84
CA LEU A 32 15.39 24.19 -2.05
C LEU A 32 14.09 24.72 -1.45
N ALA A 33 13.12 25.03 -2.31
CA ALA A 33 11.79 25.45 -1.86
C ALA A 33 10.93 24.25 -1.45
N LEU A 34 10.52 24.19 -0.18
CA LEU A 34 9.53 23.23 0.30
C LEU A 34 8.12 23.63 -0.15
N ASN A 35 7.38 22.68 -0.73
CA ASN A 35 6.00 22.88 -1.12
C ASN A 35 5.07 22.32 -0.04
N THR A 36 4.71 23.16 0.94
CA THR A 36 3.88 22.76 2.08
C THR A 36 2.52 22.20 1.64
N LYS A 37 1.93 22.71 0.55
CA LYS A 37 0.65 22.21 0.01
C LYS A 37 0.73 20.77 -0.50
N LYS A 38 1.90 20.32 -0.96
CA LYS A 38 2.15 18.92 -1.37
C LYS A 38 2.63 18.04 -0.22
N THR A 39 3.14 18.63 0.86
CA THR A 39 3.56 17.93 2.08
C THR A 39 2.34 17.47 2.87
N LYS A 40 2.37 16.23 3.37
CA LYS A 40 1.33 15.67 4.23
C LYS A 40 1.95 15.17 5.51
N GLU A 41 1.25 15.35 6.62
CA GLU A 41 1.57 14.73 7.91
C GLU A 41 0.68 13.50 8.09
N ILE A 42 1.29 12.34 8.37
CA ILE A 42 0.57 11.14 8.82
C ILE A 42 1.02 10.87 10.25
N ILE A 43 0.07 10.73 11.16
CA ILE A 43 0.35 10.40 12.56
C ILE A 43 -0.24 9.01 12.84
N VAL A 44 0.65 8.08 13.19
CA VAL A 44 0.29 6.72 13.57
C VAL A 44 0.27 6.65 15.10
N ASP A 45 -0.91 6.48 15.68
CA ASP A 45 -1.09 6.42 17.14
C ASP A 45 -2.09 5.31 17.51
N PHE A 46 -1.62 4.31 18.26
CA PHE A 46 -2.41 3.15 18.69
C PHE A 46 -2.88 3.25 20.15
N ARG A 47 -2.69 4.41 20.81
CA ARG A 47 -3.12 4.60 22.19
C ARG A 47 -4.64 4.69 22.27
N LYS A 48 -5.26 3.96 23.22
CA LYS A 48 -6.71 3.98 23.48
C LYS A 48 -7.24 5.37 23.86
N HIS A 49 -6.40 6.17 24.50
CA HIS A 49 -6.68 7.56 24.85
C HIS A 49 -5.55 8.40 24.26
N SER A 50 -5.76 8.90 23.05
CA SER A 50 -4.88 9.87 22.42
C SER A 50 -5.54 11.25 22.41
N THR A 51 -4.72 12.28 22.54
CA THR A 51 -5.15 13.66 22.31
C THR A 51 -4.74 14.05 20.92
N ASP A 52 -5.64 14.71 20.18
CA ASP A 52 -5.35 15.19 18.85
C ASP A 52 -4.09 16.08 18.86
N PRO A 53 -3.07 15.74 18.05
CA PRO A 53 -1.85 16.52 17.97
C PRO A 53 -2.12 17.94 17.47
N ALA A 54 -1.51 18.94 18.11
CA ALA A 54 -1.46 20.28 17.55
C ALA A 54 -0.92 20.26 16.09
N PRO A 55 -1.44 21.12 15.19
CA PRO A 55 -1.03 21.14 13.79
C PRO A 55 0.47 21.38 13.60
N LEU A 56 1.00 20.87 12.49
CA LEU A 56 2.37 21.12 12.05
C LEU A 56 2.40 22.32 11.12
N TYR A 57 3.37 23.21 11.31
CA TYR A 57 3.59 24.37 10.45
C TYR A 57 4.99 24.32 9.85
N ILE A 58 5.09 24.62 8.55
CA ILE A 58 6.36 24.77 7.83
C ILE A 58 6.33 26.14 7.15
N ASN A 59 7.30 27.00 7.49
CA ASN A 59 7.39 28.38 6.98
C ASN A 59 6.09 29.19 7.16
N GLY A 60 5.39 28.99 8.28
CA GLY A 60 4.11 29.66 8.57
C GLY A 60 2.88 29.07 7.90
N GLU A 61 3.03 28.10 6.99
CA GLU A 61 1.91 27.38 6.36
C GLU A 61 1.59 26.09 7.14
N CYS A 62 0.30 25.83 7.37
CA CYS A 62 -0.17 24.61 8.02
C CYS A 62 -0.03 23.42 7.06
N VAL A 63 0.62 22.35 7.53
CA VAL A 63 0.72 21.08 6.81
C VAL A 63 -0.57 20.30 6.96
N GLU A 64 -1.14 19.83 5.85
CA GLU A 64 -2.35 19.02 5.90
C GLU A 64 -2.05 17.66 6.55
N ARG A 65 -2.82 17.33 7.59
CA ARG A 65 -2.84 16.00 8.18
C ARG A 65 -3.74 15.08 7.34
N ALA A 66 -3.19 13.98 6.86
CA ALA A 66 -3.91 13.00 6.07
C ALA A 66 -4.03 11.69 6.85
N HIS A 67 -5.21 11.07 6.79
CA HIS A 67 -5.39 9.71 7.29
C HIS A 67 -4.74 8.69 6.35
N THR A 68 -4.97 8.84 5.05
CA THR A 68 -4.40 7.97 4.01
C THR A 68 -3.66 8.81 2.98
N PHE A 69 -2.45 8.40 2.62
CA PHE A 69 -1.61 9.10 1.65
C PHE A 69 -0.95 8.15 0.65
N ARG A 70 -0.80 8.60 -0.60
CA ARG A 70 -0.08 7.83 -1.62
C ARG A 70 1.43 8.11 -1.54
N PHE A 71 2.18 7.12 -1.07
CA PHE A 71 3.63 7.15 -1.00
C PHE A 71 4.23 6.11 -1.96
N LEU A 72 5.03 6.56 -2.93
CA LEU A 72 5.68 5.71 -3.94
C LEU A 72 4.73 4.71 -4.63
N GLY A 73 3.46 5.07 -4.81
CA GLY A 73 2.46 4.23 -5.47
C GLY A 73 1.64 3.31 -4.56
N ILE A 74 1.97 3.24 -3.26
CA ILE A 74 1.23 2.53 -2.21
C ILE A 74 0.39 3.53 -1.44
N LEU A 75 -0.79 3.12 -0.95
CA LEU A 75 -1.55 3.90 0.04
C LEU A 75 -1.13 3.48 1.45
N ILE A 76 -0.66 4.43 2.25
CA ILE A 76 -0.34 4.24 3.67
C ILE A 76 -1.44 4.92 4.47
N SER A 77 -2.07 4.17 5.37
CA SER A 77 -3.10 4.66 6.27
C SER A 77 -2.54 4.82 7.69
N ALA A 78 -3.05 5.81 8.44
CA ALA A 78 -2.59 6.16 9.78
C ALA A 78 -2.83 5.05 10.81
N ASP A 79 -3.81 4.18 10.56
CA ASP A 79 -4.11 2.98 11.35
C ASP A 79 -3.26 1.76 10.91
N ILE A 80 -2.37 1.93 9.92
CA ILE A 80 -1.56 0.88 9.30
C ILE A 80 -2.43 -0.24 8.68
N SER A 81 -3.69 0.06 8.40
CA SER A 81 -4.55 -0.80 7.59
C SER A 81 -4.10 -0.77 6.13
N TRP A 82 -4.15 -1.93 5.48
CA TRP A 82 -3.82 -2.06 4.06
C TRP A 82 -5.06 -2.21 3.18
N SER A 83 -6.27 -2.15 3.76
CA SER A 83 -7.51 -2.37 3.01
C SER A 83 -7.73 -1.31 1.93
N GLU A 84 -7.36 -0.05 2.16
CA GLU A 84 -7.41 1.01 1.14
C GLU A 84 -6.42 0.74 -0.01
N ASN A 85 -5.17 0.40 0.33
CA ASN A 85 -4.16 0.03 -0.66
C ASN A 85 -4.62 -1.15 -1.51
N ILE A 86 -5.13 -2.20 -0.87
CA ILE A 86 -5.62 -3.42 -1.53
C ILE A 86 -6.82 -3.10 -2.42
N THR A 87 -7.73 -2.25 -1.98
CA THR A 87 -8.85 -1.78 -2.81
C THR A 87 -8.35 -1.07 -4.06
N ALA A 88 -7.36 -0.19 -3.94
CA ALA A 88 -6.76 0.51 -5.08
C ALA A 88 -6.02 -0.44 -6.03
N VAL A 89 -5.28 -1.41 -5.49
CA VAL A 89 -4.58 -2.45 -6.26
C VAL A 89 -5.58 -3.34 -7.00
N ILE A 90 -6.64 -3.81 -6.33
CA ILE A 90 -7.70 -4.63 -6.95
C ILE A 90 -8.40 -3.86 -8.05
N LYS A 91 -8.73 -2.57 -7.85
CA LYS A 91 -9.37 -1.75 -8.89
C LYS A 91 -8.52 -1.70 -10.17
N LYS A 92 -7.21 -1.48 -10.03
CA LYS A 92 -6.27 -1.51 -11.16
C LYS A 92 -6.17 -2.93 -11.77
N ALA A 93 -6.15 -3.96 -10.94
CA ALA A 93 -6.09 -5.34 -11.41
C ALA A 93 -7.36 -5.76 -12.17
N GLN A 94 -8.54 -5.29 -11.77
CA GLN A 94 -9.80 -5.54 -12.49
C GLN A 94 -9.80 -4.90 -13.89
N GLN A 95 -9.20 -3.72 -14.05
CA GLN A 95 -9.01 -3.12 -15.37
C GLN A 95 -8.10 -4.00 -16.25
N ARG A 96 -6.98 -4.49 -15.69
CA ARG A 96 -6.07 -5.42 -16.40
C ARG A 96 -6.72 -6.78 -16.70
N LEU A 97 -7.58 -7.28 -15.80
CA LEU A 97 -8.38 -8.49 -16.05
C LEU A 97 -9.38 -8.28 -17.20
N HIS A 98 -9.96 -7.10 -17.33
CA HIS A 98 -10.82 -6.80 -18.48
C HIS A 98 -10.03 -6.92 -19.79
N PHE A 99 -8.85 -6.32 -19.87
CA PHE A 99 -7.97 -6.49 -21.03
C PHE A 99 -7.59 -7.95 -21.27
N LEU A 100 -7.27 -8.72 -20.22
CA LEU A 100 -7.00 -10.15 -20.35
C LEU A 100 -8.19 -10.92 -20.97
N ARG A 101 -9.44 -10.59 -20.59
CA ARG A 101 -10.64 -11.17 -21.22
C ARG A 101 -10.75 -10.80 -22.70
N VAL A 102 -10.45 -9.56 -23.05
CA VAL A 102 -10.44 -9.08 -24.43
C VAL A 102 -9.39 -9.84 -25.24
N LEU A 103 -8.17 -9.98 -24.74
CA LEU A 103 -7.11 -10.75 -25.40
C LEU A 103 -7.52 -12.22 -25.60
N ARG A 104 -8.16 -12.84 -24.60
CA ARG A 104 -8.69 -14.20 -24.73
C ARG A 104 -9.74 -14.29 -25.84
N LYS A 105 -10.63 -13.30 -25.97
CA LYS A 105 -11.66 -13.24 -27.03
C LYS A 105 -11.05 -13.20 -28.44
N TYR A 106 -9.87 -12.60 -28.59
CA TYR A 106 -9.11 -12.60 -29.85
C TYR A 106 -8.31 -13.89 -30.08
N ASN A 107 -8.56 -14.95 -29.31
CA ASN A 107 -7.92 -16.26 -29.44
C ASN A 107 -6.37 -16.21 -29.36
N LEU A 108 -5.82 -15.29 -28.57
CA LEU A 108 -4.38 -15.30 -28.28
C LEU A 108 -3.99 -16.61 -27.59
N ASN A 109 -2.78 -17.09 -27.89
CA ASN A 109 -2.28 -18.33 -27.30
C ASN A 109 -2.17 -18.20 -25.76
N SER A 110 -2.29 -19.33 -25.06
CA SER A 110 -2.26 -19.35 -23.59
C SER A 110 -0.94 -18.86 -22.99
N ASN A 111 0.20 -19.06 -23.66
CA ASN A 111 1.50 -18.55 -23.21
C ASN A 111 1.55 -17.01 -23.23
N LEU A 112 1.01 -16.36 -24.25
CA LEU A 112 0.93 -14.89 -24.34
C LEU A 112 0.00 -14.33 -23.27
N LEU A 113 -1.13 -14.99 -23.01
CA LEU A 113 -2.04 -14.61 -21.94
C LEU A 113 -1.37 -14.77 -20.56
N LEU A 114 -0.58 -15.83 -20.37
CA LEU A 114 0.22 -16.04 -19.17
C LEU A 114 1.29 -14.95 -19.02
N THR A 115 2.03 -14.64 -20.08
CA THR A 115 3.00 -13.54 -20.08
C THR A 115 2.35 -12.20 -19.75
N TYR A 116 1.16 -11.92 -20.30
CA TYR A 116 0.39 -10.73 -19.93
C TYR A 116 0.02 -10.73 -18.45
N TYR A 117 -0.47 -11.85 -17.92
CA TYR A 117 -0.78 -12.00 -16.50
C TYR A 117 0.45 -11.71 -15.62
N CYS A 118 1.58 -12.39 -15.86
CA CYS A 118 2.79 -12.21 -15.05
C CYS A 118 3.33 -10.77 -15.11
N SER A 119 3.44 -10.22 -16.33
CA SER A 119 4.00 -8.89 -16.53
C SER A 119 3.09 -7.75 -16.08
N SER A 120 1.76 -7.94 -16.09
CA SER A 120 0.80 -6.86 -15.85
C SER A 120 -0.02 -7.07 -14.58
N ILE A 121 -0.62 -8.24 -14.35
CA ILE A 121 -1.49 -8.43 -13.19
C ILE A 121 -0.65 -8.81 -11.98
N GLU A 122 0.20 -9.82 -12.11
CA GLU A 122 1.03 -10.31 -11.01
C GLU A 122 2.01 -9.24 -10.53
N SER A 123 2.76 -8.59 -11.44
CA SER A 123 3.67 -7.49 -11.09
C SER A 123 3.00 -6.35 -10.31
N LEU A 124 1.72 -6.08 -10.58
CA LEU A 124 0.92 -5.10 -9.84
C LEU A 124 0.53 -5.63 -8.46
N LEU A 125 0.15 -6.90 -8.35
CA LEU A 125 -0.24 -7.54 -7.09
C LEU A 125 0.96 -7.79 -6.16
N THR A 126 2.16 -7.96 -6.71
CA THR A 126 3.38 -8.23 -5.94
C THR A 126 4.20 -6.97 -5.65
N TYR A 127 3.81 -5.82 -6.20
CA TYR A 127 4.47 -4.55 -5.95
C TYR A 127 4.51 -4.21 -4.45
N CYS A 128 5.72 -4.13 -3.90
CA CYS A 128 5.99 -3.86 -2.49
C CYS A 128 5.25 -4.81 -1.53
N ILE A 129 5.01 -6.06 -1.94
CA ILE A 129 4.23 -7.05 -1.18
C ILE A 129 4.79 -7.28 0.24
N THR A 130 6.11 -7.20 0.42
CA THR A 130 6.77 -7.34 1.73
C THR A 130 6.34 -6.28 2.76
N VAL A 131 5.87 -5.12 2.30
CA VAL A 131 5.48 -3.99 3.16
C VAL A 131 4.08 -4.19 3.74
N TRP A 132 3.14 -4.69 2.94
CA TRP A 132 1.72 -4.66 3.29
C TRP A 132 1.10 -6.04 3.49
N TYR A 133 1.64 -7.06 2.84
CA TYR A 133 1.02 -8.37 2.79
C TYR A 133 1.04 -9.12 4.11
N GLY A 134 2.08 -8.93 4.93
CA GLY A 134 2.17 -9.54 6.27
C GLY A 134 1.04 -9.09 7.19
N SER A 135 0.62 -7.82 7.07
CA SER A 135 -0.38 -7.19 7.92
C SER A 135 -1.80 -7.20 7.32
N CYS A 136 -2.03 -7.92 6.21
CA CYS A 136 -3.36 -8.07 5.63
C CYS A 136 -4.28 -8.94 6.50
N THR A 137 -5.54 -8.53 6.58
CA THR A 137 -6.63 -9.35 7.12
C THR A 137 -6.87 -10.58 6.25
N VAL A 138 -7.52 -11.62 6.81
CA VAL A 138 -7.95 -12.80 6.04
C VAL A 138 -8.88 -12.39 4.89
N ALA A 139 -9.82 -11.48 5.15
CA ALA A 139 -10.73 -10.96 4.13
C ALA A 139 -9.98 -10.27 2.98
N ASP A 140 -8.94 -9.50 3.28
CA ASP A 140 -8.13 -8.84 2.26
C ASP A 140 -7.31 -9.84 1.42
N ARG A 141 -6.77 -10.87 2.06
CA ARG A 141 -6.09 -11.99 1.37
C ARG A 141 -7.04 -12.70 0.41
N GLU A 142 -8.26 -12.98 0.84
CA GLU A 142 -9.28 -13.59 -0.02
C GLU A 142 -9.67 -12.70 -1.21
N ARG A 143 -9.78 -11.38 -0.98
CA ARG A 143 -10.08 -10.41 -2.04
C ARG A 143 -9.01 -10.44 -3.14
N LEU A 144 -7.73 -10.49 -2.77
CA LEU A 144 -6.62 -10.62 -3.72
C LEU A 144 -6.68 -11.97 -4.45
N GLN A 145 -6.95 -13.06 -3.72
CA GLN A 145 -7.02 -14.39 -4.31
C GLN A 145 -8.16 -14.52 -5.34
N ARG A 146 -9.26 -13.78 -5.18
CA ARG A 146 -10.32 -13.71 -6.20
C ARG A 146 -9.84 -13.14 -7.53
N VAL A 147 -8.93 -12.18 -7.52
CA VAL A 147 -8.31 -11.63 -8.75
C VAL A 147 -7.49 -12.70 -9.44
N VAL A 148 -6.64 -13.42 -8.70
CA VAL A 148 -5.79 -14.50 -9.24
C VAL A 148 -6.66 -15.62 -9.82
N LYS A 149 -7.65 -16.10 -9.07
CA LYS A 149 -8.60 -17.14 -9.54
C LYS A 149 -9.38 -16.70 -10.78
N ALA A 150 -9.79 -15.43 -10.86
CA ALA A 150 -10.44 -14.91 -12.06
C ALA A 150 -9.51 -14.94 -13.28
N ALA A 151 -8.24 -14.58 -13.11
CA ALA A 151 -7.24 -14.66 -14.18
C ALA A 151 -6.99 -16.11 -14.62
N GLN A 152 -6.85 -17.05 -13.68
CA GLN A 152 -6.71 -18.49 -13.96
C GLN A 152 -7.87 -18.99 -14.85
N LYS A 153 -9.11 -18.66 -14.47
CA LYS A 153 -10.30 -19.07 -15.21
C LYS A 153 -10.33 -18.51 -16.64
N ILE A 154 -9.81 -17.31 -16.87
CA ILE A 154 -9.78 -16.69 -18.20
C ILE A 154 -8.74 -17.38 -19.11
N ILE A 155 -7.58 -17.74 -18.55
CA ILE A 155 -6.47 -18.33 -19.32
C ILE A 155 -6.73 -19.81 -19.62
N GLY A 156 -7.42 -20.51 -18.72
CA GLY A 156 -7.78 -21.92 -18.90
C GLY A 156 -6.65 -22.89 -18.61
N SER A 157 -5.58 -22.45 -17.93
CA SER A 157 -4.51 -23.31 -17.41
C SER A 157 -4.30 -23.05 -15.91
N PRO A 158 -3.88 -24.05 -15.12
CA PRO A 158 -3.31 -23.80 -13.81
C PRO A 158 -2.09 -22.87 -13.98
N PHE A 159 -1.98 -21.84 -13.14
CA PHE A 159 -0.77 -21.03 -13.14
C PHE A 159 0.37 -21.84 -12.51
N PRO A 160 1.60 -21.80 -13.06
CA PRO A 160 2.76 -22.45 -12.44
C PRO A 160 3.10 -21.90 -11.04
N LEU A 161 2.50 -20.78 -10.64
CA LEU A 161 2.77 -20.08 -9.38
C LEU A 161 1.96 -20.59 -8.17
N THR A 162 1.15 -21.64 -8.31
CA THR A 162 0.49 -22.25 -7.15
C THR A 162 1.42 -23.06 -6.25
N ASP A 163 2.65 -23.36 -6.69
CA ASP A 163 3.53 -24.32 -5.98
C ASP A 163 4.70 -23.70 -5.19
N GLY A 164 4.77 -22.38 -4.94
CA GLY A 164 5.85 -21.93 -4.04
C GLY A 164 5.96 -20.49 -3.57
N HIS A 165 5.43 -19.47 -4.26
CA HIS A 165 5.71 -18.07 -3.89
C HIS A 165 4.50 -17.22 -3.49
N LEU A 166 3.28 -17.69 -3.73
CA LEU A 166 2.04 -17.07 -3.24
C LEU A 166 1.14 -18.09 -2.54
N HIS A 167 1.72 -18.92 -1.67
CA HIS A 167 0.92 -19.46 -0.57
C HIS A 167 0.48 -18.26 0.28
N LEU A 168 -0.68 -17.69 -0.06
CA LEU A 168 -1.53 -17.06 0.92
C LEU A 168 -1.72 -18.12 2.00
N PRO A 169 -1.16 -17.96 3.21
CA PRO A 169 -1.41 -18.91 4.26
C PRO A 169 -2.91 -18.90 4.47
N LEU A 170 -3.55 -20.00 4.10
CA LEU A 170 -4.92 -20.27 4.53
C LEU A 170 -4.89 -20.28 6.06
N PRO A 171 -5.89 -19.71 6.75
CA PRO A 171 -5.96 -19.83 8.19
C PRO A 171 -5.97 -21.32 8.52
N GLN A 172 -4.94 -21.79 9.21
CA GLN A 172 -5.03 -23.10 9.85
C GLN A 172 -6.16 -22.99 10.86
N GLN A 173 -7.24 -23.74 10.60
CA GLN A 173 -8.25 -23.98 11.61
C GLN A 173 -7.54 -24.60 12.81
N SER A 174 -7.45 -23.86 13.90
CA SER A 174 -6.98 -24.39 15.17
C SER A 174 -7.91 -25.55 15.56
N PRO A 175 -7.40 -26.72 15.97
CA PRO A 175 -8.25 -27.80 16.45
C PRO A 175 -8.99 -27.33 17.70
N ASN A 176 -10.30 -27.51 17.71
CA ASN A 176 -11.08 -27.44 18.94
C ASN A 176 -10.47 -28.41 19.96
N HIS A 177 -9.90 -27.87 21.03
CA HIS A 177 -9.66 -28.66 22.23
C HIS A 177 -10.98 -28.71 23.01
N HIS A 178 -11.50 -29.93 23.11
CA HIS A 178 -12.44 -30.37 24.12
C HIS A 178 -11.86 -30.23 25.52
#